data_AF-A0A2E8YWI5-F1
#
_entry.id   AF-A0A2E8YWI5-F1
#
_cell.length_a   1.000
_cell.length_b   1.000
_cell.length_c   1.000
_cell.angle_alpha   90.00
_cell.angle_beta   90.00
_cell.angle_gamma   90.00
#
_symmetry.space_group_name_H-M   'P 1'
#
loop_
_entity.id
_entity.type
_entity.pdbx_description
1 polymer ?
#
loop_
_entity_poly.entity_id
_entity_poly.type
_entity_poly.pdbx_seq_one_letter_code
_entity_poly.pdbx_strand_id
1 'polypeptide(L)'
;MATALRESYRAHLRQRALEAAYAETVEKGWDKVRVGHIATSIGAPRAMLYKEFGDKQGLGEALVLHEAERFLAGIQNVLTHFPADAAGGIQASVRYTLAEAEKSPLLRAVLVSHRDPALDTAALATPTGMLPLITTSRRLLDVASETLAAWLHEQFPELDGADVQDATDALVRLAVSHLALPGADADTTGRRISEMALRYLGLRGVECVDTEPAARLARRR
;
A
#
# COMPACT_ATOMS: atom_id res chain seq x y z
N MET A 1 35.80 -6.51 2.31
CA MET A 1 35.10 -7.79 2.59
C MET A 1 34.57 -7.90 4.02
N ALA A 2 35.38 -7.72 5.09
CA ALA A 2 34.89 -7.86 6.48
C ALA A 2 33.79 -6.84 6.87
N THR A 3 33.80 -5.63 6.31
CA THR A 3 32.76 -4.62 6.55
C THR A 3 31.42 -5.01 5.94
N ALA A 4 31.43 -5.46 4.67
CA ALA A 4 30.23 -5.91 3.96
C ALA A 4 29.54 -7.10 4.65
N LEU A 5 30.30 -8.04 5.22
CA LEU A 5 29.74 -9.17 5.99
C LEU A 5 29.07 -8.72 7.30
N ARG A 6 29.62 -7.70 7.98
CA ARG A 6 29.03 -7.15 9.20
C ARG A 6 27.77 -6.35 8.89
N GLU A 7 27.77 -5.62 7.78
CA GLU A 7 26.60 -4.88 7.29
C GLU A 7 25.47 -5.82 6.87
N SER A 8 25.76 -6.89 6.12
CA SER A 8 24.75 -7.88 5.74
C SER A 8 24.21 -8.63 6.96
N TYR A 9 25.06 -8.97 7.92
CA TYR A 9 24.62 -9.57 9.19
C TYR A 9 23.73 -8.63 10.00
N ARG A 10 24.08 -7.34 10.08
CA ARG A 10 23.24 -6.33 10.76
C ARG A 10 21.90 -6.16 10.05
N ALA A 11 21.89 -6.05 8.72
CA ALA A 11 20.66 -5.93 7.94
C ALA A 11 19.74 -7.15 8.13
N HIS A 12 20.31 -8.36 8.12
CA HIS A 12 19.57 -9.58 8.38
C HIS A 12 18.99 -9.64 9.80
N LEU A 13 19.76 -9.24 10.82
CA LEU A 13 19.27 -9.15 12.19
C LEU A 13 18.17 -8.09 12.35
N ARG A 14 18.33 -6.94 11.70
CA ARG A 14 17.33 -5.88 11.67
C ARG A 14 16.03 -6.41 11.08
N GLN A 15 16.10 -7.10 9.94
CA GLN A 15 14.94 -7.73 9.30
C GLN A 15 14.22 -8.71 10.22
N ARG A 16 14.95 -9.65 10.83
CA ARG A 16 14.37 -10.62 11.77
C ARG A 16 13.72 -9.96 12.98
N ALA A 17 14.33 -8.88 13.49
CA ALA A 17 13.76 -8.12 14.61
C ALA A 17 12.44 -7.46 14.24
N LEU A 18 12.34 -6.89 13.03
CA LEU A 18 11.12 -6.27 12.52
C LEU A 18 10.02 -7.31 12.26
N GLU A 19 10.35 -8.47 11.69
CA GLU A 19 9.40 -9.58 11.50
C GLU A 19 8.86 -10.11 12.84
N ALA A 20 9.73 -10.28 13.84
CA ALA A 20 9.32 -10.70 15.18
C ALA A 20 8.48 -9.61 15.88
N ALA A 21 8.83 -8.33 15.72
CA ALA A 21 8.04 -7.22 16.24
C ALA A 21 6.64 -7.16 15.59
N TYR A 22 6.56 -7.39 14.27
CA TYR A 22 5.30 -7.47 13.53
C TYR A 22 4.41 -8.59 14.08
N ALA A 23 4.95 -9.81 14.16
CA ALA A 23 4.20 -10.97 14.64
C ALA A 23 3.65 -10.75 16.06
N GLU A 24 4.47 -10.23 16.97
CA GLU A 24 4.01 -9.88 18.33
C GLU A 24 2.96 -8.77 18.32
N THR A 25 3.09 -7.78 17.44
CA THR A 25 2.14 -6.66 17.37
C THR A 25 0.77 -7.14 16.89
N VAL A 26 0.73 -8.03 15.88
CA VAL A 26 -0.51 -8.62 15.37
C VAL A 26 -1.17 -9.52 16.42
N GLU A 27 -0.39 -10.31 17.16
CA GLU A 27 -0.94 -11.27 18.13
C GLU A 27 -1.52 -10.59 19.38
N LYS A 28 -0.83 -9.61 19.95
CA LYS A 28 -1.14 -9.08 21.30
C LYS A 28 -1.23 -7.55 21.39
N GLY A 29 -1.00 -6.84 20.29
CA GLY A 29 -1.01 -5.38 20.23
C GLY A 29 0.32 -4.75 20.70
N TRP A 30 0.59 -3.55 20.20
CA TRP A 30 1.86 -2.83 20.39
C TRP A 30 2.23 -2.59 21.86
N ASP A 31 1.25 -2.28 22.72
CA ASP A 31 1.50 -2.00 24.13
C ASP A 31 2.13 -3.19 24.87
N LYS A 32 1.76 -4.42 24.46
CA LYS A 32 2.27 -5.66 25.04
C LYS A 32 3.58 -6.15 24.38
N VAL A 33 4.05 -5.49 23.33
CA VAL A 33 5.35 -5.78 22.71
C VAL A 33 6.48 -5.39 23.66
N ARG A 34 7.48 -6.28 23.78
CA ARG A 34 8.66 -6.07 24.62
C ARG A 34 9.91 -6.34 23.79
N VAL A 35 10.79 -5.34 23.66
CA VAL A 35 12.10 -5.47 22.98
C VAL A 35 12.88 -6.67 23.52
N GLY A 36 12.77 -6.94 24.82
CA GLY A 36 13.41 -8.08 25.44
C GLY A 36 12.89 -9.45 24.99
N HIS A 37 11.63 -9.57 24.59
CA HIS A 37 11.05 -10.81 24.09
C HIS A 37 11.45 -11.04 22.63
N ILE A 38 11.42 -9.98 21.82
CA ILE A 38 11.92 -9.95 20.44
C ILE A 38 13.40 -10.38 20.38
N ALA A 39 14.23 -9.82 21.26
CA ALA A 39 15.64 -10.21 21.36
C ALA A 39 15.81 -11.73 21.58
N THR A 40 15.01 -12.29 22.48
CA THR A 40 15.02 -13.72 22.79
C THR A 40 14.52 -14.55 21.62
N SER A 41 13.45 -14.14 20.92
CA SER A 41 12.88 -14.91 19.81
C SER A 41 13.81 -14.97 18.59
N ILE A 42 14.60 -13.91 18.34
CA ILE A 42 15.56 -13.89 17.23
C ILE A 42 16.96 -14.41 17.62
N GLY A 43 17.18 -14.74 18.90
CA GLY A 43 18.46 -15.22 19.42
C GLY A 43 19.55 -14.13 19.49
N ALA A 44 19.16 -12.86 19.65
CA ALA A 44 20.09 -11.74 19.72
C ALA A 44 20.18 -11.15 21.14
N PRO A 45 21.33 -10.56 21.53
CA PRO A 45 21.44 -9.83 22.79
C PRO A 45 20.51 -8.62 22.82
N ARG A 46 19.87 -8.34 23.96
CA ARG A 46 19.03 -7.13 24.13
C ARG A 46 19.76 -5.84 23.78
N ALA A 47 21.04 -5.75 24.19
CA ALA A 47 21.90 -4.61 23.90
C ALA A 47 22.07 -4.35 22.39
N MET A 48 21.97 -5.39 21.54
CA MET A 48 21.98 -5.23 20.10
C MET A 48 20.73 -4.48 19.62
N LEU A 49 19.54 -4.88 20.05
CA LEU A 49 18.29 -4.23 19.62
C LEU A 49 18.24 -2.78 20.08
N TYR A 50 18.67 -2.49 21.32
CA TYR A 50 18.77 -1.11 21.78
C TYR A 50 19.81 -0.29 21.00
N LYS A 51 20.91 -0.92 20.55
CA LYS A 51 21.88 -0.25 19.68
C LYS A 51 21.33 0.02 18.27
N GLU A 52 20.51 -0.87 17.75
CA GLU A 52 19.94 -0.80 16.40
C GLU A 52 18.74 0.14 16.31
N PHE A 53 17.87 0.13 17.33
CA PHE A 53 16.58 0.83 17.32
C PHE A 53 16.48 1.94 18.37
N GLY A 54 17.49 2.11 19.23
CA GLY A 54 17.47 3.06 20.34
C GLY A 54 16.61 2.58 21.51
N ASP A 55 15.30 2.51 21.32
CA ASP A 55 14.33 2.12 22.33
C ASP A 55 13.11 1.39 21.73
N LYS A 56 12.05 1.20 22.53
CA LYS A 56 10.80 0.58 22.04
C LYS A 56 10.14 1.45 20.96
N GLN A 57 10.18 2.77 21.09
CA GLN A 57 9.55 3.69 20.13
C GLN A 57 10.28 3.67 18.80
N GLY A 58 11.61 3.75 18.80
CA GLY A 58 12.41 3.66 17.57
C GLY A 58 12.27 2.30 16.86
N LEU A 59 12.03 1.21 17.61
CA LEU A 59 11.63 -0.07 17.02
C LEU A 59 10.24 0.01 16.35
N GLY A 60 9.29 0.72 16.96
CA GLY A 60 7.96 0.93 16.40
C GLY A 60 7.97 1.77 15.12
N GLU A 61 8.74 2.86 15.11
CA GLU A 61 8.95 3.69 13.93
C GLU A 61 9.59 2.89 12.79
N ALA A 62 10.63 2.10 13.11
CA ALA A 62 11.27 1.22 12.15
C ALA A 62 10.31 0.15 11.61
N LEU A 63 9.44 -0.41 12.46
CA LEU A 63 8.42 -1.38 12.07
C LEU A 63 7.38 -0.77 11.12
N VAL A 64 6.90 0.44 11.42
CA VAL A 64 5.96 1.18 10.58
C VAL A 64 6.56 1.46 9.20
N LEU A 65 7.81 1.93 9.16
CA LEU A 65 8.50 2.20 7.90
C LEU A 65 8.70 0.90 7.10
N HIS A 66 9.10 -0.17 7.76
CA HIS A 66 9.28 -1.47 7.12
C HIS A 66 7.99 -2.01 6.50
N GLU A 67 6.87 -1.92 7.22
CA GLU A 67 5.57 -2.35 6.69
C GLU A 67 5.09 -1.47 5.52
N ALA A 68 5.37 -0.16 5.56
CA ALA A 68 5.09 0.74 4.45
C ALA A 68 5.91 0.40 3.19
N GLU A 69 7.21 0.13 3.36
CA GLU A 69 8.11 -0.30 2.27
C GLU A 69 7.67 -1.64 1.67
N ARG A 70 7.37 -2.64 2.52
CA ARG A 70 6.85 -3.94 2.10
C ARG A 70 5.55 -3.79 1.30
N PHE A 71 4.65 -2.95 1.78
CA PHE A 71 3.37 -2.69 1.14
C PHE A 71 3.55 -2.09 -0.27
N LEU A 72 4.38 -1.04 -0.40
CA LEU A 72 4.68 -0.40 -1.69
C LEU A 72 5.36 -1.35 -2.68
N ALA A 73 6.33 -2.14 -2.20
CA ALA A 73 6.99 -3.15 -3.03
C ALA A 73 5.98 -4.18 -3.57
N GLY A 74 4.98 -4.55 -2.77
CA GLY A 74 3.92 -5.43 -3.24
C GLY A 74 2.97 -4.79 -4.25
N ILE A 75 2.66 -3.48 -4.15
CA ILE A 75 1.94 -2.76 -5.20
C ILE A 75 2.72 -2.83 -6.52
N GLN A 76 4.01 -2.50 -6.50
CA GLN A 76 4.87 -2.56 -7.68
C GLN A 76 4.87 -3.96 -8.29
N ASN A 77 5.06 -4.98 -7.46
CA ASN A 77 5.03 -6.38 -7.90
C ASN A 77 3.68 -6.78 -8.49
N VAL A 78 2.55 -6.30 -7.96
CA VAL A 78 1.24 -6.59 -8.56
C VAL A 78 1.16 -5.98 -9.96
N LEU A 79 1.58 -4.72 -10.12
CA LEU A 79 1.50 -4.01 -11.40
C LEU A 79 2.36 -4.64 -12.51
N THR A 80 3.48 -5.30 -12.19
CA THR A 80 4.31 -5.99 -13.20
C THR A 80 3.59 -7.14 -13.92
N HIS A 81 2.48 -7.65 -13.36
CA HIS A 81 1.69 -8.73 -13.95
C HIS A 81 0.65 -8.25 -14.96
N PHE A 82 0.49 -6.93 -15.16
CA PHE A 82 -0.56 -6.35 -16.01
C PHE A 82 0.00 -5.40 -17.09
N PRO A 83 0.95 -5.84 -17.93
CA PRO A 83 1.46 -4.99 -19.00
C PRO A 83 0.33 -4.63 -19.98
N ALA A 84 0.22 -3.36 -20.35
CA ALA A 84 -0.81 -2.82 -21.24
C ALA A 84 -2.28 -3.15 -20.84
N ASP A 85 -2.53 -3.51 -19.57
CA ASP A 85 -3.88 -3.74 -19.03
C ASP A 85 -4.16 -2.79 -17.87
N ALA A 86 -4.58 -1.57 -18.19
CA ALA A 86 -4.93 -0.54 -17.21
C ALA A 86 -6.01 -1.02 -16.24
N ALA A 87 -7.03 -1.69 -16.77
CA ALA A 87 -8.17 -2.14 -15.98
C ALA A 87 -7.75 -3.22 -14.99
N GLY A 88 -7.01 -4.23 -15.46
CA GLY A 88 -6.47 -5.28 -14.62
C GLY A 88 -5.49 -4.75 -13.57
N GLY A 89 -4.53 -3.91 -13.95
CA GLY A 89 -3.53 -3.36 -13.03
C GLY A 89 -4.12 -2.47 -11.94
N ILE A 90 -5.05 -1.57 -12.30
CA ILE A 90 -5.75 -0.72 -11.33
C ILE A 90 -6.63 -1.58 -10.40
N GLN A 91 -7.37 -2.55 -10.94
CA GLN A 91 -8.22 -3.40 -10.11
C GLN A 91 -7.40 -4.29 -9.16
N ALA A 92 -6.28 -4.84 -9.65
CA ALA A 92 -5.41 -5.71 -8.87
C ALA A 92 -4.68 -4.94 -7.75
N SER A 93 -4.22 -3.71 -8.01
CA SER A 93 -3.57 -2.88 -6.99
C SER A 93 -4.54 -2.45 -5.88
N VAL A 94 -5.78 -2.08 -6.23
CA VAL A 94 -6.83 -1.79 -5.23
C VAL A 94 -7.15 -3.04 -4.41
N ARG A 95 -7.35 -4.19 -5.05
CA ARG A 95 -7.60 -5.47 -4.35
C ARG A 95 -6.47 -5.85 -3.39
N TYR A 96 -5.23 -5.75 -3.86
CA TYR A 96 -4.04 -5.97 -3.03
C TYR A 96 -4.04 -5.05 -1.80
N THR A 97 -4.35 -3.76 -1.99
CA THR A 97 -4.40 -2.78 -0.91
C THR A 97 -5.42 -3.14 0.16
N LEU A 98 -6.64 -3.47 -0.26
CA LEU A 98 -7.70 -3.84 0.68
C LEU A 98 -7.37 -5.14 1.42
N ALA A 99 -6.86 -6.15 0.72
CA ALA A 99 -6.50 -7.43 1.31
C ALA A 99 -5.33 -7.32 2.31
N GLU A 100 -4.30 -6.51 2.01
CA GLU A 100 -3.18 -6.31 2.93
C GLU A 100 -3.57 -5.50 4.17
N ALA A 101 -4.42 -4.48 4.01
CA ALA A 101 -4.94 -3.73 5.14
C ALA A 101 -5.87 -4.57 6.04
N GLU A 102 -6.58 -5.56 5.50
CA GLU A 102 -7.38 -6.51 6.29
C GLU A 102 -6.50 -7.44 7.13
N LYS A 103 -5.38 -7.92 6.57
CA LYS A 103 -4.44 -8.84 7.26
C LYS A 103 -3.59 -8.14 8.33
N SER A 104 -3.36 -6.84 8.19
CA SER A 104 -2.40 -6.09 9.01
C SER A 104 -3.08 -4.90 9.69
N PRO A 105 -3.44 -5.02 10.98
CA PRO A 105 -3.96 -3.90 11.77
C PRO A 105 -2.97 -2.72 11.84
N LEU A 106 -1.67 -3.00 11.82
CA LEU A 106 -0.62 -1.98 11.79
C LEU A 106 -0.66 -1.20 10.47
N LEU A 107 -0.65 -1.90 9.32
CA LEU A 107 -0.73 -1.25 8.02
C LEU A 107 -2.03 -0.46 7.87
N ARG A 108 -3.16 -1.03 8.30
CA ARG A 108 -4.44 -0.32 8.31
C ARG A 108 -4.35 0.97 9.10
N ALA A 109 -3.78 0.94 10.31
CA ALA A 109 -3.58 2.13 11.13
C ALA A 109 -2.72 3.17 10.39
N VAL A 110 -1.59 2.77 9.80
CA VAL A 110 -0.73 3.66 9.01
C VAL A 110 -1.50 4.28 7.83
N LEU A 111 -2.28 3.51 7.08
CA LEU A 111 -3.02 3.98 5.92
C LEU A 111 -4.12 4.99 6.28
N VAL A 112 -4.78 4.86 7.43
CA VAL A 112 -5.89 5.75 7.85
C VAL A 112 -5.46 6.92 8.76
N SER A 113 -4.20 6.94 9.24
CA SER A 113 -3.74 7.88 10.27
C SER A 113 -3.67 9.36 9.85
N HIS A 114 -3.66 9.70 8.56
CA HIS A 114 -3.64 11.10 8.10
C HIS A 114 -5.00 11.82 8.22
N ARG A 115 -6.03 11.18 8.80
CA ARG A 115 -7.32 11.84 9.08
C ARG A 115 -7.14 12.91 10.17
N ASP A 116 -7.96 13.96 10.07
CA ASP A 116 -8.03 15.10 10.98
C ASP A 116 -7.79 14.69 12.46
N PRO A 117 -6.81 15.29 13.17
CA PRO A 117 -6.50 14.98 14.57
C PRO A 117 -7.69 15.14 15.54
N ALA A 118 -8.80 15.74 15.10
CA ALA A 118 -10.05 15.83 15.85
C ALA A 118 -10.91 14.54 15.88
N LEU A 119 -10.59 13.51 15.07
CA LEU A 119 -11.36 12.26 15.00
C LEU A 119 -10.56 11.09 15.60
N ASP A 120 -10.81 10.86 16.89
CA ASP A 120 -10.47 9.70 17.74
C ASP A 120 -9.68 8.54 17.09
N THR A 121 -8.43 8.37 17.51
CA THR A 121 -7.73 7.06 17.48
C THR A 121 -7.18 6.73 18.87
N ALA A 122 -8.07 6.26 19.73
CA ALA A 122 -7.77 5.81 21.10
C ALA A 122 -6.83 4.59 21.22
N ALA A 123 -6.31 4.05 20.11
CA ALA A 123 -5.52 2.81 20.12
C ALA A 123 -3.99 3.01 19.99
N LEU A 124 -3.50 4.20 19.65
CA LEU A 124 -2.05 4.44 19.45
C LEU A 124 -1.57 5.80 19.99
N ALA A 125 -2.40 6.50 20.77
CA ALA A 125 -2.16 7.87 21.20
C ALA A 125 -1.08 7.97 22.29
N THR A 126 0.19 8.06 21.87
CA THR A 126 1.19 8.83 22.62
C THR A 126 1.48 10.12 21.85
N PRO A 127 1.77 11.24 22.53
CA PRO A 127 1.99 12.54 21.88
C PRO A 127 3.15 12.53 20.86
N THR A 128 4.07 11.57 20.98
CA THR A 128 5.18 11.37 20.03
C THR A 128 4.93 10.23 19.04
N GLY A 129 4.01 9.29 19.31
CA GLY A 129 3.73 8.15 18.41
C GLY A 129 2.81 8.47 17.23
N MET A 130 1.95 9.50 17.34
CA MET A 130 1.01 9.86 16.26
C MET A 130 1.66 10.67 15.13
N LEU A 131 2.61 11.56 15.43
CA LEU A 131 3.25 12.41 14.41
C LEU A 131 4.09 11.61 13.39
N PRO A 132 4.92 10.62 13.80
CA PRO A 132 5.59 9.72 12.88
C PRO A 132 4.59 8.93 12.01
N LEU A 133 3.47 8.48 12.58
CA LEU A 133 2.43 7.76 11.83
C LEU A 133 1.76 8.64 10.78
N ILE A 134 1.40 9.88 11.10
CA ILE A 134 0.80 10.83 10.14
C ILE A 134 1.79 11.14 9.02
N THR A 135 3.06 11.41 9.37
CA THR A 135 4.10 11.75 8.40
C THR A 135 4.38 10.57 7.47
N THR A 136 4.47 9.36 8.02
CA THR A 136 4.63 8.13 7.22
C THR A 136 3.39 7.83 6.39
N SER A 137 2.18 8.01 6.93
CA SER A 137 0.92 7.86 6.20
C SER A 137 0.90 8.74 4.96
N ARG A 138 1.14 10.05 5.11
CA ARG A 138 1.14 10.99 3.99
C ARG A 138 2.16 10.60 2.93
N ARG A 139 3.40 10.35 3.34
CA ARG A 139 4.47 9.91 2.41
C ARG A 139 4.11 8.61 1.71
N LEU A 140 3.50 7.65 2.41
CA LEU A 140 3.07 6.38 1.86
C LEU A 140 2.02 6.55 0.76
N LEU A 141 1.05 7.44 0.98
CA LEU A 141 0.02 7.74 -0.02
C LEU A 141 0.61 8.48 -1.22
N ASP A 142 1.48 9.47 -0.99
CA ASP A 142 2.18 10.19 -2.07
C ASP A 142 2.96 9.21 -2.95
N VAL A 143 3.76 8.32 -2.35
CA VAL A 143 4.56 7.33 -3.08
C VAL A 143 3.68 6.28 -3.78
N ALA A 144 2.54 5.90 -3.20
CA ALA A 144 1.60 4.99 -3.85
C ALA A 144 0.97 5.61 -5.11
N SER A 145 0.56 6.89 -5.05
CA SER A 145 0.06 7.66 -6.18
C SER A 145 1.12 7.80 -7.28
N GLU A 146 2.35 8.15 -6.90
CA GLU A 146 3.50 8.26 -7.82
C GLU A 146 3.83 6.92 -8.48
N THR A 147 3.80 5.82 -7.72
CA THR A 147 4.05 4.47 -8.24
C THR A 147 3.02 4.08 -9.30
N LEU A 148 1.74 4.29 -9.02
CA LEU A 148 0.67 3.97 -9.97
C LEU A 148 0.72 4.88 -11.20
N ALA A 149 1.03 6.17 -11.00
CA ALA A 149 1.14 7.13 -12.09
C ALA A 149 2.32 6.80 -13.01
N ALA A 150 3.49 6.46 -12.44
CA ALA A 150 4.67 6.06 -13.21
C ALA A 150 4.38 4.83 -14.06
N TRP A 151 3.72 3.83 -13.48
CA TRP A 151 3.29 2.64 -14.23
C TRP A 151 2.31 2.99 -15.36
N LEU A 152 1.30 3.84 -15.11
CA LEU A 152 0.36 4.27 -16.15
C LEU A 152 1.07 5.04 -17.29
N HIS A 153 2.01 5.93 -16.98
CA HIS A 153 2.78 6.66 -17.99
C HIS A 153 3.66 5.72 -18.83
N GLU A 154 4.24 4.69 -18.21
CA GLU A 154 5.06 3.70 -18.92
C GLU A 154 4.21 2.84 -19.86
N GLN A 155 3.02 2.41 -19.40
CA GLN A 155 2.16 1.50 -20.16
C GLN A 155 1.28 2.23 -21.20
N PHE A 156 0.93 3.49 -20.96
CA PHE A 156 -0.01 4.29 -21.76
C PHE A 156 0.53 5.72 -21.96
N PRO A 157 1.61 5.88 -22.74
CA PRO A 157 2.28 7.17 -22.93
C PRO A 157 1.40 8.22 -23.66
N GLU A 158 0.28 7.80 -24.25
CA GLU A 158 -0.71 8.67 -24.88
C GLU A 158 -1.61 9.42 -23.90
N LEU A 159 -1.65 9.02 -22.62
CA LEU A 159 -2.46 9.67 -21.60
C LEU A 159 -1.85 11.02 -21.19
N ASP A 160 -2.70 12.00 -20.92
CA ASP A 160 -2.25 13.27 -20.36
C ASP A 160 -1.70 13.07 -18.95
N GLY A 161 -0.52 13.62 -18.69
CA GLY A 161 0.17 13.40 -17.43
C GLY A 161 -0.54 14.02 -16.23
N ALA A 162 -1.24 15.15 -16.40
CA ALA A 162 -2.02 15.75 -15.32
C ALA A 162 -3.25 14.90 -15.00
N ASP A 163 -3.94 14.39 -16.03
CA ASP A 163 -5.06 13.48 -15.85
C ASP A 163 -4.66 12.18 -15.14
N VAL A 164 -3.49 11.62 -15.48
CA VAL A 164 -2.96 10.45 -14.77
C VAL A 164 -2.70 10.77 -13.29
N GLN A 165 -2.08 11.89 -12.96
CA GLN A 165 -1.85 12.28 -11.56
C GLN A 165 -3.15 12.49 -10.79
N ASP A 166 -4.12 13.17 -11.38
CA ASP A 166 -5.42 13.42 -10.75
C ASP A 166 -6.19 12.11 -10.52
N ALA A 167 -6.16 11.19 -11.49
CA ALA A 167 -6.80 9.89 -11.38
C ALA A 167 -6.16 9.03 -10.29
N THR A 168 -4.83 9.01 -10.17
CA THR A 168 -4.14 8.18 -9.18
C THR A 168 -4.30 8.74 -7.76
N ASP A 169 -4.20 10.06 -7.56
CA ASP A 169 -4.46 10.68 -6.26
C ASP A 169 -5.91 10.41 -5.79
N ALA A 170 -6.88 10.60 -6.68
CA ALA A 170 -8.28 10.30 -6.38
C ALA A 170 -8.49 8.81 -6.02
N LEU A 171 -7.87 7.90 -6.76
CA LEU A 171 -7.98 6.46 -6.51
C LEU A 171 -7.39 6.06 -5.16
N VAL A 172 -6.20 6.57 -4.82
CA VAL A 172 -5.55 6.31 -3.52
C VAL A 172 -6.41 6.84 -2.38
N ARG A 173 -6.93 8.08 -2.49
CA ARG A 173 -7.82 8.67 -1.48
C ARG A 173 -9.12 7.90 -1.30
N LEU A 174 -9.71 7.39 -2.39
CA LEU A 174 -10.93 6.59 -2.31
C LEU A 174 -10.68 5.22 -1.66
N ALA A 175 -9.56 4.56 -1.98
CA ALA A 175 -9.18 3.29 -1.36
C ALA A 175 -8.97 3.46 0.16
N VAL A 176 -8.24 4.49 0.56
CA VAL A 176 -8.05 4.88 1.96
C VAL A 176 -9.38 5.19 2.64
N SER A 177 -10.25 5.98 2.00
CA SER A 177 -11.56 6.34 2.53
C SER A 177 -12.39 5.09 2.84
N HIS A 178 -12.35 4.10 1.94
CA HIS A 178 -13.01 2.81 2.16
C HIS A 178 -12.40 2.02 3.33
N LEU A 179 -11.08 2.05 3.53
CA LEU A 179 -10.44 1.41 4.70
C LEU A 179 -10.85 2.04 6.03
N ALA A 180 -11.07 3.36 6.04
CA ALA A 180 -11.51 4.11 7.21
C ALA A 180 -13.00 3.94 7.50
N LEU A 181 -13.83 3.95 6.46
CA LEU A 181 -15.29 3.83 6.53
C LEU A 181 -15.78 2.76 5.55
N PRO A 182 -15.74 1.47 5.94
CA PRO A 182 -16.11 0.38 5.06
C PRO A 182 -17.56 0.48 4.60
N GLY A 183 -17.77 0.36 3.29
CA GLY A 183 -19.10 0.21 2.67
C GLY A 183 -19.60 -1.24 2.69
N ALA A 184 -20.62 -1.54 1.90
CA ALA A 184 -21.32 -2.83 1.94
C ALA A 184 -20.54 -4.04 1.36
N ASP A 185 -19.43 -3.83 0.64
CA ASP A 185 -18.53 -4.89 0.14
C ASP A 185 -17.21 -4.29 -0.41
N ALA A 186 -16.06 -4.85 -0.03
CA ALA A 186 -14.72 -4.40 -0.42
C ALA A 186 -14.44 -4.65 -1.92
N ASP A 187 -14.91 -5.79 -2.43
CA ASP A 187 -14.70 -6.17 -3.82
C ASP A 187 -15.51 -5.29 -4.79
N THR A 188 -16.77 -5.05 -4.46
CA THR A 188 -17.65 -4.15 -5.19
C THR A 188 -17.15 -2.71 -5.12
N THR A 189 -16.69 -2.26 -3.95
CA THR A 189 -16.15 -0.90 -3.80
C THR A 189 -14.86 -0.73 -4.60
N GLY A 190 -13.94 -1.69 -4.52
CA GLY A 190 -12.71 -1.67 -5.29
C GLY A 190 -12.97 -1.58 -6.79
N ARG A 191 -13.88 -2.41 -7.32
CA ARG A 191 -14.29 -2.35 -8.73
C ARG A 191 -14.86 -1.00 -9.14
N ARG A 192 -15.74 -0.42 -8.31
CA ARG A 192 -16.34 0.90 -8.59
C ARG A 192 -15.29 2.02 -8.61
N ILE A 193 -14.34 2.01 -7.67
CA ILE A 193 -13.24 2.98 -7.63
C ILE A 193 -12.39 2.85 -8.90
N SER A 194 -12.01 1.62 -9.27
CA SER A 194 -11.24 1.36 -10.50
C SER A 194 -12.00 1.82 -11.75
N GLU A 195 -13.29 1.53 -11.86
CA GLU A 195 -14.12 1.98 -12.99
C GLU A 195 -14.21 3.51 -13.11
N MET A 196 -14.24 4.23 -11.99
CA MET A 196 -14.27 5.70 -12.00
C MET A 196 -12.96 6.26 -12.57
N ALA A 197 -11.81 5.75 -12.13
CA ALA A 197 -10.50 6.16 -12.66
C ALA A 197 -10.35 5.85 -14.15
N LEU A 198 -10.75 4.64 -14.57
CA LEU A 198 -10.70 4.24 -15.99
C LEU A 198 -11.57 5.12 -16.89
N ARG A 199 -12.76 5.53 -16.42
CA ARG A 199 -13.63 6.45 -17.16
C ARG A 199 -13.02 7.85 -17.25
N TYR A 200 -12.41 8.33 -16.18
CA TYR A 200 -11.73 9.62 -16.16
C TYR A 200 -10.58 9.66 -17.16
N LEU A 201 -9.78 8.59 -17.23
CA LEU A 201 -8.65 8.47 -18.16
C LEU A 201 -9.06 8.16 -19.61
N GLY A 202 -10.35 8.06 -19.92
CA GLY A 202 -10.81 7.71 -21.28
C GLY A 202 -10.50 6.26 -21.68
N LEU A 203 -10.14 5.39 -20.74
CA LEU A 203 -9.72 4.00 -20.97
C LEU A 203 -10.90 3.01 -21.04
N ARG A 204 -12.13 3.50 -21.24
CA ARG A 204 -13.27 2.64 -21.59
C ARG A 204 -13.44 2.55 -23.10
N GLY A 205 -13.19 1.36 -23.62
CA GLY A 205 -13.86 0.80 -24.80
C GLY A 205 -13.61 1.53 -26.11
N VAL A 206 -12.55 1.14 -26.81
CA VAL A 206 -12.77 0.62 -28.17
C VAL A 206 -13.67 -0.60 -27.99
N GLU A 207 -14.99 -0.40 -28.02
CA GLU A 207 -15.88 -1.49 -28.38
C GLU A 207 -15.40 -2.01 -29.73
N CYS A 208 -15.38 -3.34 -29.91
CA CYS A 208 -15.25 -3.92 -31.24
C CYS A 208 -16.13 -3.11 -32.18
N VAL A 209 -15.53 -2.46 -33.17
CA VAL A 209 -16.25 -2.17 -34.40
C VAL A 209 -16.60 -3.55 -34.92
N ASP A 210 -17.82 -3.99 -34.63
CA ASP A 210 -18.49 -4.99 -35.41
C ASP A 210 -18.39 -4.48 -36.85
N THR A 211 -17.42 -5.01 -37.57
CA THR A 211 -17.44 -5.02 -39.02
C THR A 211 -18.56 -5.99 -39.36
N GLU A 212 -19.80 -5.50 -39.26
CA GLU A 212 -20.95 -6.19 -39.83
C GLU A 212 -20.69 -6.26 -41.35
N PRO A 213 -20.50 -7.47 -41.92
CA PRO A 213 -20.21 -7.60 -43.33
C PRO A 213 -21.47 -7.29 -44.13
N ALA A 214 -21.26 -6.78 -45.34
CA ALA A 214 -22.26 -6.44 -46.34
C ALA A 214 -23.41 -7.46 -46.43
N ALA A 215 -24.55 -7.17 -45.80
CA ALA A 215 -25.79 -7.94 -45.97
C ALA A 215 -27.04 -7.05 -46.11
N ARG A 216 -26.89 -5.83 -46.66
CA ARG A 216 -28.01 -4.90 -46.88
C ARG A 216 -28.32 -4.55 -48.34
N LEU A 217 -27.86 -5.36 -49.32
CA LEU A 217 -28.17 -5.17 -50.75
C LEU A 217 -28.96 -6.30 -51.44
N ALA A 218 -29.42 -7.32 -50.71
CA ALA A 218 -30.16 -8.45 -51.30
C ALA A 218 -31.65 -8.55 -50.89
N ARG A 219 -32.32 -7.43 -50.58
CA ARG A 219 -33.79 -7.38 -50.38
C ARG A 219 -34.46 -6.21 -51.11
N ARG A 220 -34.03 -5.96 -52.35
CA ARG A 220 -34.83 -5.25 -53.36
C ARG A 220 -34.76 -6.00 -54.68
N ARG A 221 -35.52 -7.10 -54.78
CA ARG A 221 -36.14 -7.58 -56.01
C ARG A 221 -37.51 -8.12 -55.65
#